data_AF-A0A938W6G8-F1
#
_entry.id   AF-A0A938W6G8-F1
#
_cell.length_a   1.000
_cell.length_b   1.000
_cell.length_c   1.000
_cell.angle_alpha   90.00
_cell.angle_beta   90.00
_cell.angle_gamma   90.00
#
_symmetry.space_group_name_H-M   'P 1'
#
loop_
_entity.id
_entity.type
_entity.pdbx_description
1 polymer ?
#
loop_
_entity_poly.entity_id
_entity_poly.type
_entity_poly.pdbx_seq_one_letter_code
_entity_poly.pdbx_strand_id
1 'polypeptide(L)'
;MSILRCVLIPSDVTVSHRAVIRRYVERVNDLSGADWPLVIEAFNLLRHAVVVRADDRAYTFAQVYEELVDAHYALPFLKGLFGLQDVARESTSLWAASAQRIYQDLTKIGLHDPQRHPESRLLMAYCLYWWQSFCKGYAFEVEIFRDLERSRLRFQPHDLFDPIARRSPHDFRISGFWGDVKTSAYFLLKVSGEAVSSDFFVTRVGLSARRTRTLVVFLQGATWDVIDGETLLSLLSDLGNVLPRPTRISYHGGELVVAEYTDWKAKMRNYQEQRGELP
;
A
#
# COMPACT_ATOMS: atom_id res chain seq x y z
N MET A 1 31.36 15.99 10.28
CA MET A 1 30.64 17.28 10.32
C MET A 1 29.20 17.04 9.93
N SER A 2 28.22 17.61 10.65
CA SER A 2 26.81 17.52 10.25
C SER A 2 26.64 18.28 8.94
N ILE A 3 26.05 17.65 7.92
CA ILE A 3 25.70 18.34 6.67
C ILE A 3 24.33 19.00 6.76
N LEU A 4 23.55 18.72 7.82
CA LEU A 4 22.24 19.31 8.06
C LEU A 4 22.41 20.66 8.75
N ARG A 5 21.75 21.69 8.21
CA ARG A 5 21.66 23.02 8.82
C ARG A 5 20.37 23.15 9.63
N CYS A 6 19.23 22.87 8.99
CA CYS A 6 17.93 22.85 9.67
C CYS A 6 16.91 22.02 8.89
N VAL A 7 15.76 21.79 9.54
CA VAL A 7 14.59 21.17 8.93
C VAL A 7 13.43 22.16 9.02
N LEU A 8 12.82 22.48 7.89
CA LEU A 8 11.64 23.34 7.79
C LEU A 8 10.40 22.45 7.66
N ILE A 9 9.47 22.58 8.61
CA ILE A 9 8.23 21.80 8.62
C ILE A 9 7.09 22.69 8.09
N PRO A 10 6.21 22.19 7.20
CA PRO A 10 5.07 22.96 6.71
C PRO A 10 4.15 23.42 7.85
N SER A 11 3.55 24.60 7.70
CA SER A 11 2.62 25.18 8.70
C SER A 11 1.42 24.30 8.98
N ASP A 12 1.00 23.51 7.99
CA ASP A 12 -0.17 22.64 8.07
C ASP A 12 0.09 21.40 8.97
N VAL A 13 1.35 21.15 9.34
CA VAL A 13 1.70 20.10 10.30
C VAL A 13 1.42 20.57 11.73
N THR A 14 0.18 20.33 12.15
CA THR A 14 -0.34 20.65 13.48
C THR A 14 0.34 19.87 14.63
N VAL A 15 0.04 20.28 15.87
CA VAL A 15 0.46 19.55 17.09
C VAL A 15 -0.09 18.13 17.10
N SER A 16 -1.34 17.92 16.65
CA SER A 16 -1.95 16.59 16.55
C SER A 16 -1.20 15.69 15.58
N HIS A 17 -0.76 16.23 14.43
CA HIS A 17 0.09 15.50 13.48
C HIS A 17 1.41 15.05 14.13
N ARG A 18 2.10 15.96 14.84
CA ARG A 18 3.35 15.62 15.53
C ARG A 18 3.14 14.57 16.63
N ALA A 19 2.04 14.68 17.38
CA ALA A 19 1.72 13.73 18.43
C ALA A 19 1.43 12.33 17.87
N VAL A 20 0.70 12.22 16.76
CA VAL A 20 0.41 10.93 16.14
C VAL A 20 1.66 10.31 15.49
N ILE A 21 2.53 11.10 14.85
CA ILE A 21 3.81 10.62 14.32
C ILE A 21 4.68 10.06 15.46
N ARG A 22 4.77 10.77 16.59
CA ARG A 22 5.53 10.28 17.75
C ARG A 22 4.98 8.95 18.26
N ARG A 23 3.66 8.83 18.44
CA ARG A 23 3.03 7.56 18.85
C ARG A 23 3.29 6.45 17.83
N TYR A 24 3.20 6.75 16.54
CA TYR A 24 3.52 5.78 15.48
C TYR A 24 4.95 5.25 15.59
N VAL A 25 5.93 6.12 15.83
CA VAL A 25 7.35 5.74 15.93
C VAL A 25 7.64 4.97 17.24
N GLU A 26 7.10 5.43 18.37
CA GLU A 26 7.45 4.91 19.69
C GLU A 26 6.60 3.72 20.12
N ARG A 27 5.30 3.72 19.75
CA ARG A 27 4.28 2.80 20.28
C ARG A 27 3.20 2.52 19.24
N VAL A 28 3.59 1.98 18.09
CA VAL A 28 2.64 1.69 16.98
C VAL A 28 1.45 0.84 17.42
N ASN A 29 1.62 -0.03 18.41
CA ASN A 29 0.55 -0.88 18.96
C ASN A 29 -0.51 -0.11 19.76
N ASP A 30 -0.21 1.12 20.19
CA ASP A 30 -1.15 2.00 20.91
C ASP A 30 -2.06 2.79 19.95
N LEU A 31 -1.83 2.70 18.63
CA LEU A 31 -2.67 3.35 17.63
C LEU A 31 -3.97 2.59 17.42
N SER A 32 -5.09 3.28 17.58
CA SER A 32 -6.41 2.77 17.25
C SER A 32 -6.70 2.84 15.75
N GLY A 33 -7.75 2.14 15.30
CA GLY A 33 -8.24 2.27 13.93
C GLY A 33 -8.52 3.73 13.50
N ALA A 34 -9.01 4.55 14.44
CA ALA A 34 -9.34 5.95 14.21
C ALA A 34 -8.12 6.87 14.08
N ASP A 35 -6.94 6.45 14.53
CA ASP A 35 -5.71 7.25 14.42
C ASP A 35 -5.09 7.16 13.02
N TRP A 36 -5.34 6.07 12.28
CA TRP A 36 -4.69 5.81 10.98
C TRP A 36 -4.94 6.88 9.91
N PRO A 37 -6.16 7.45 9.75
CA PRO A 37 -6.37 8.56 8.84
C PRO A 37 -5.43 9.75 9.14
N LEU A 38 -5.29 10.11 10.42
CA LEU A 38 -4.43 11.20 10.86
C LEU A 38 -2.94 10.88 10.67
N VAL A 39 -2.52 9.63 10.88
CA VAL A 39 -1.16 9.17 10.57
C VAL A 39 -0.85 9.37 9.09
N ILE A 40 -1.74 8.89 8.22
CA ILE A 40 -1.57 8.97 6.76
C ILE A 40 -1.52 10.44 6.32
N GLU A 41 -2.43 11.27 6.81
CA GLU A 41 -2.43 12.71 6.56
C GLU A 41 -1.11 13.37 7.00
N ALA A 42 -0.67 13.12 8.23
CA ALA A 42 0.56 13.68 8.77
C ALA A 42 1.80 13.33 7.91
N PHE A 43 1.92 12.07 7.48
CA PHE A 43 3.03 11.66 6.60
C PHE A 43 2.91 12.21 5.18
N ASN A 44 1.69 12.43 4.66
CA ASN A 44 1.51 13.12 3.38
C ASN A 44 1.94 14.59 3.48
N LEU A 45 1.60 15.29 4.56
CA LEU A 45 2.06 16.67 4.77
C LEU A 45 3.58 16.76 4.92
N LEU A 46 4.20 15.81 5.63
CA LEU A 46 5.65 15.75 5.79
C LEU A 46 6.41 15.58 4.47
N ARG A 47 5.77 15.11 3.39
CA ARG A 47 6.37 15.06 2.04
C ARG A 47 6.98 16.40 1.63
N HIS A 48 6.33 17.49 2.02
CA HIS A 48 6.70 18.87 1.67
C HIS A 48 7.63 19.52 2.70
N ALA A 49 7.97 18.84 3.79
CA ALA A 49 9.01 19.32 4.70
C ALA A 49 10.36 19.36 3.98
N VAL A 50 11.21 20.31 4.37
CA VAL A 50 12.46 20.61 3.67
C VAL A 50 13.65 20.42 4.60
N VAL A 51 14.63 19.68 4.12
CA VAL A 51 15.97 19.61 4.70
C VAL A 51 16.83 20.67 4.04
N VAL A 52 17.38 21.59 4.84
CA VAL A 52 18.37 22.57 4.39
C VAL A 52 19.75 22.09 4.85
N ARG A 53 20.66 21.94 3.90
CA ARG A 53 22.03 21.50 4.16
C ARG A 53 22.95 22.68 4.50
N ALA A 54 24.15 22.38 4.99
CA ALA A 54 25.17 23.36 5.34
C ALA A 54 25.69 24.16 4.13
N ASP A 55 25.51 23.65 2.91
CA ASP A 55 25.82 24.32 1.63
C ASP A 55 24.61 25.07 1.04
N ASP A 56 23.58 25.33 1.86
CA ASP A 56 22.32 26.00 1.51
C ASP A 56 21.47 25.30 0.44
N ARG A 57 21.82 24.08 0.04
CA ARG A 57 20.93 23.26 -0.79
C ARG A 57 19.75 22.77 0.03
N ALA A 58 18.57 22.82 -0.59
CA ALA A 58 17.31 22.44 0.02
C ALA A 58 16.68 21.26 -0.73
N TYR A 59 16.23 20.27 0.03
CA TYR A 59 15.58 19.08 -0.51
C TYR A 59 14.31 18.80 0.28
N THR A 60 13.20 18.54 -0.41
CA THR A 60 12.00 18.03 0.25
C THR A 60 12.26 16.65 0.84
N PHE A 61 11.50 16.25 1.85
CA PHE A 61 11.55 14.89 2.39
C PHE A 61 11.21 13.86 1.30
N ALA A 62 10.31 14.21 0.37
CA ALA A 62 10.03 13.39 -0.81
C ALA A 62 11.28 13.12 -1.63
N GLN A 63 12.02 14.18 -1.99
CA GLN A 63 13.27 14.06 -2.75
C GLN A 63 14.32 13.25 -1.99
N VAL A 64 14.48 13.50 -0.68
CA VAL A 64 15.40 12.73 0.15
C VAL A 64 15.04 11.25 0.15
N TYR A 65 13.75 10.89 0.27
CA TYR A 65 13.30 9.51 0.19
C TYR A 65 13.55 8.90 -1.19
N GLU A 66 13.16 9.57 -2.26
CA GLU A 66 13.32 9.07 -3.63
C GLU A 66 14.79 8.83 -3.96
N GLU A 67 15.65 9.79 -3.67
CA GLU A 67 17.07 9.74 -4.03
C GLU A 67 17.88 8.81 -3.12
N LEU A 68 17.62 8.79 -1.81
CA LEU A 68 18.47 8.06 -0.86
C LEU A 68 17.87 6.73 -0.39
N VAL A 69 16.54 6.57 -0.47
CA VAL A 69 15.85 5.36 -0.02
C VAL A 69 15.37 4.55 -1.22
N ASP A 70 14.43 5.06 -2.01
CA ASP A 70 13.83 4.29 -3.11
C ASP A 70 14.88 3.86 -4.14
N ALA A 71 15.67 4.81 -4.65
CA ALA A 71 16.68 4.55 -5.68
C ALA A 71 17.75 3.51 -5.26
N HIS A 72 18.04 3.40 -3.97
CA HIS A 72 19.11 2.53 -3.45
C HIS A 72 18.59 1.19 -2.92
N TYR A 73 17.40 1.16 -2.32
CA TYR A 73 16.91 0.02 -1.55
C TYR A 73 15.78 -0.75 -2.22
N ALA A 74 15.00 -0.11 -3.11
CA ALA A 74 13.81 -0.73 -3.69
C ALA A 74 14.15 -1.96 -4.53
N LEU A 75 15.07 -1.85 -5.49
CA LEU A 75 15.42 -2.97 -6.37
C LEU A 75 16.06 -4.16 -5.62
N PRO A 76 17.05 -3.97 -4.72
CA PRO A 76 17.56 -5.07 -3.90
C PRO A 76 16.49 -5.74 -3.03
N PHE A 77 15.58 -4.95 -2.44
CA PHE A 77 14.47 -5.50 -1.66
C PHE A 77 13.56 -6.35 -2.53
N LEU A 78 13.15 -5.88 -3.70
CA LEU A 78 12.27 -6.63 -4.60
C LEU A 78 12.93 -7.92 -5.10
N LYS A 79 14.21 -7.88 -5.45
CA LYS A 79 14.96 -9.10 -5.79
C LYS A 79 14.98 -10.10 -4.63
N GLY A 80 15.21 -9.63 -3.41
CA GLY A 80 15.14 -10.46 -2.21
C GLY A 80 13.74 -11.04 -1.98
N LEU A 81 12.70 -10.23 -2.16
CA LEU A 81 11.29 -10.60 -1.99
C LEU A 81 10.88 -11.74 -2.92
N PHE A 82 11.27 -11.68 -4.20
CA PHE A 82 11.01 -12.74 -5.18
C PHE A 82 11.77 -14.04 -4.88
N GLY A 83 12.85 -13.99 -4.10
CA GLY A 83 13.60 -15.16 -3.66
C GLY A 83 13.01 -15.87 -2.43
N LEU A 84 12.05 -15.26 -1.73
CA LEU A 84 11.44 -15.85 -0.53
C LEU A 84 10.53 -17.03 -0.89
N GLN A 85 10.42 -18.02 -0.01
CA GLN A 85 9.46 -19.12 -0.18
C GLN A 85 8.08 -18.73 0.36
N ASP A 86 8.05 -18.13 1.55
CA ASP A 86 6.86 -17.62 2.23
C ASP A 86 6.98 -16.11 2.43
N VAL A 87 6.46 -15.35 1.45
CA VAL A 87 6.52 -13.88 1.45
C VAL A 87 5.84 -13.29 2.68
N ALA A 88 4.71 -13.84 3.11
CA ALA A 88 3.94 -13.32 4.23
C ALA A 88 4.72 -13.39 5.55
N ARG A 89 5.45 -14.48 5.75
CA ARG A 89 6.25 -14.69 6.97
C ARG A 89 7.62 -14.05 6.91
N GLU A 90 8.29 -14.12 5.76
CA GLU A 90 9.71 -13.79 5.65
C GLU A 90 9.98 -12.32 5.29
N SER A 91 9.02 -11.63 4.65
CA SER A 91 9.19 -10.24 4.19
C SER A 91 9.49 -9.25 5.32
N THR A 92 9.00 -9.52 6.54
CA THR A 92 9.24 -8.66 7.72
C THR A 92 10.72 -8.57 8.05
N SER A 93 11.46 -9.68 7.97
CA SER A 93 12.91 -9.69 8.23
C SER A 93 13.68 -8.91 7.16
N LEU A 94 13.27 -9.05 5.89
CA LEU A 94 13.88 -8.32 4.78
C LEU A 94 13.64 -6.81 4.91
N TRP A 95 12.41 -6.40 5.25
CA TRP A 95 12.08 -5.00 5.56
C TRP A 95 12.94 -4.47 6.71
N ALA A 96 13.02 -5.19 7.83
CA ALA A 96 13.77 -4.76 9.02
C ALA A 96 15.27 -4.58 8.71
N ALA A 97 15.85 -5.47 7.93
CA ALA A 97 17.25 -5.38 7.50
C ALA A 97 17.51 -4.11 6.67
N SER A 98 16.62 -3.77 5.72
CA SER A 98 16.74 -2.54 4.94
C SER A 98 16.48 -1.29 5.78
N ALA A 99 15.49 -1.31 6.68
CA ALA A 99 15.20 -0.21 7.60
C ALA A 99 16.40 0.15 8.48
N GLN A 100 17.12 -0.86 8.98
CA GLN A 100 18.34 -0.64 9.76
C GLN A 100 19.45 0.02 8.95
N ARG A 101 19.62 -0.37 7.68
CA ARG A 101 20.61 0.23 6.78
C ARG A 101 20.24 1.67 6.41
N ILE A 102 18.97 1.95 6.12
CA ILE A 102 18.47 3.32 5.90
C ILE A 102 18.79 4.20 7.10
N TYR A 103 18.54 3.71 8.32
CA TYR A 103 18.88 4.44 9.54
C TYR A 103 20.38 4.76 9.63
N GLN A 104 21.22 3.76 9.39
CA GLN A 104 22.67 3.88 9.44
C GLN A 104 23.18 4.88 8.39
N ASP A 105 22.69 4.79 7.16
CA ASP A 105 23.13 5.66 6.07
C ASP A 105 22.74 7.11 6.30
N LEU A 106 21.48 7.38 6.67
CA LEU A 106 21.03 8.75 6.99
C LEU A 106 21.80 9.36 8.17
N THR A 107 22.16 8.54 9.16
CA THR A 107 23.01 8.97 10.29
C THR A 107 24.44 9.26 9.82
N LYS A 108 25.03 8.34 9.04
CA LYS A 108 26.40 8.42 8.54
C LYS A 108 26.62 9.65 7.66
N ILE A 109 25.67 9.98 6.80
CA ILE A 109 25.75 11.18 5.96
C ILE A 109 25.37 12.45 6.72
N GLY A 110 24.88 12.36 7.96
CA GLY A 110 24.56 13.51 8.80
C GLY A 110 23.21 14.17 8.51
N LEU A 111 22.27 13.45 7.88
CA LEU A 111 20.87 13.88 7.74
C LEU A 111 20.01 13.49 8.96
N HIS A 112 20.52 12.60 9.81
CA HIS A 112 19.90 12.25 11.09
C HIS A 112 20.87 12.48 12.26
N ASP A 113 20.69 13.60 12.95
CA ASP A 113 21.38 13.92 14.21
C ASP A 113 20.37 14.55 15.18
N PRO A 114 19.59 13.74 15.92
CA PRO A 114 18.52 14.24 16.77
C PRO A 114 19.00 15.00 18.01
N GLN A 115 20.31 15.00 18.31
CA GLN A 115 20.90 15.78 19.40
C GLN A 115 21.12 17.23 18.96
N ARG A 116 21.58 17.44 17.72
CA ARG A 116 21.82 18.79 17.17
C ARG A 116 20.59 19.36 16.46
N HIS A 117 19.80 18.51 15.82
CA HIS A 117 18.62 18.87 15.04
C HIS A 117 17.46 17.94 15.41
N PRO A 118 16.72 18.20 16.50
CA PRO A 118 15.63 17.33 16.96
C PRO A 118 14.60 16.96 15.89
N GLU A 119 14.34 17.87 14.94
CA GLU A 119 13.43 17.70 13.81
C GLU A 119 13.91 16.66 12.78
N SER A 120 15.20 16.29 12.78
CA SER A 120 15.71 15.20 11.93
C SER A 120 15.09 13.85 12.27
N ARG A 121 14.44 13.72 13.43
CA ARG A 121 13.59 12.57 13.78
C ARG A 121 12.38 12.45 12.85
N LEU A 122 11.82 13.57 12.38
CA LEU A 122 10.68 13.57 11.47
C LEU A 122 11.08 13.09 10.07
N LEU A 123 12.28 13.47 9.60
CA LEU A 123 12.83 12.93 8.35
C LEU A 123 13.01 11.41 8.43
N MET A 124 13.63 10.93 9.51
CA MET A 124 13.80 9.49 9.74
C MET A 124 12.45 8.76 9.78
N ALA A 125 11.49 9.29 10.54
CA ALA A 125 10.14 8.73 10.63
C ALA A 125 9.47 8.68 9.25
N TYR A 126 9.57 9.75 8.46
CA TYR A 126 9.04 9.82 7.11
C TYR A 126 9.63 8.73 6.21
N CYS A 127 10.96 8.61 6.18
CA CYS A 127 11.64 7.61 5.37
C CYS A 127 11.25 6.19 5.76
N LEU A 128 11.20 5.88 7.07
CA LEU A 128 10.84 4.55 7.55
C LEU A 128 9.36 4.22 7.36
N TYR A 129 8.46 5.20 7.47
CA TYR A 129 7.03 5.03 7.19
C TYR A 129 6.79 4.65 5.72
N TRP A 130 7.33 5.44 4.80
CA TRP A 130 7.16 5.17 3.36
C TRP A 130 7.88 3.90 2.93
N TRP A 131 9.06 3.61 3.50
CA TRP A 131 9.74 2.33 3.29
C TRP A 131 8.90 1.14 3.77
N GLN A 132 8.31 1.23 4.98
CA GLN A 132 7.43 0.17 5.46
C GLN A 132 6.20 0.01 4.56
N SER A 133 5.60 1.11 4.10
CA SER A 133 4.45 1.09 3.19
C SER A 133 4.80 0.44 1.85
N PHE A 134 5.94 0.80 1.27
CA PHE A 134 6.52 0.18 0.07
C PHE A 134 6.69 -1.33 0.26
N CYS A 135 7.38 -1.76 1.33
CA CYS A 135 7.63 -3.17 1.59
C CYS A 135 6.34 -3.98 1.76
N LYS A 136 5.36 -3.46 2.52
CA LYS A 136 4.07 -4.13 2.74
C LYS A 136 3.25 -4.23 1.46
N GLY A 137 3.26 -3.18 0.63
CA GLY A 137 2.57 -3.15 -0.67
C GLY A 137 3.09 -4.25 -1.58
N TYR A 138 4.38 -4.21 -1.90
CA TYR A 138 4.98 -5.17 -2.84
C TYR A 138 5.03 -6.60 -2.30
N ALA A 139 5.19 -6.81 -0.98
CA ALA A 139 5.04 -8.14 -0.40
C ALA A 139 3.65 -8.71 -0.70
N PHE A 140 2.60 -7.89 -0.56
CA PHE A 140 1.25 -8.34 -0.83
C PHE A 140 0.98 -8.53 -2.34
N GLU A 141 1.47 -7.65 -3.20
CA GLU A 141 1.40 -7.85 -4.66
C GLU A 141 2.03 -9.19 -5.09
N VAL A 142 3.25 -9.50 -4.60
CA VAL A 142 3.93 -10.77 -4.91
C VAL A 142 3.15 -11.97 -4.38
N GLU A 143 2.53 -11.87 -3.20
CA GLU A 143 1.63 -12.92 -2.69
C GLU A 143 0.45 -13.17 -3.63
N ILE A 144 -0.20 -12.10 -4.12
CA ILE A 144 -1.31 -12.20 -5.07
C ILE A 144 -0.84 -12.82 -6.38
N PHE A 145 0.25 -12.33 -6.98
CA PHE A 145 0.76 -12.86 -8.25
C PHE A 145 1.08 -14.36 -8.16
N ARG A 146 1.79 -14.78 -7.11
CA ARG A 146 2.10 -16.21 -6.89
C ARG A 146 0.85 -17.05 -6.68
N ASP A 147 -0.15 -16.52 -5.98
CA ASP A 147 -1.41 -17.22 -5.78
C ASP A 147 -2.24 -17.33 -7.07
N LEU A 148 -2.28 -16.29 -7.91
CA LEU A 148 -2.90 -16.32 -9.24
C LEU A 148 -2.20 -17.36 -10.15
N GLU A 149 -0.87 -17.40 -10.15
CA GLU A 149 -0.07 -18.39 -10.87
C GLU A 149 -0.36 -19.82 -10.41
N ARG A 150 -0.37 -20.08 -9.09
CA ARG A 150 -0.74 -21.39 -8.52
C ARG A 150 -2.17 -21.77 -8.85
N SER A 151 -3.04 -20.77 -8.92
CA SER A 151 -4.42 -20.93 -9.36
C SER A 151 -4.51 -21.08 -10.88
N ARG A 152 -3.42 -21.09 -11.64
CA ARG A 152 -3.42 -21.23 -13.11
C ARG A 152 -4.33 -20.21 -13.81
N LEU A 153 -4.47 -19.01 -13.25
CA LEU A 153 -5.14 -17.91 -13.92
C LEU A 153 -4.14 -17.24 -14.87
N ARG A 154 -4.61 -16.80 -16.03
CA ARG A 154 -3.79 -16.05 -16.98
C ARG A 154 -3.90 -14.56 -16.68
N PHE A 155 -2.81 -13.92 -16.29
CA PHE A 155 -2.75 -12.49 -16.01
C PHE A 155 -1.42 -11.90 -16.48
N GLN A 156 -1.37 -10.58 -16.58
CA GLN A 156 -0.18 -9.82 -16.94
C GLN A 156 0.16 -8.85 -15.79
N PRO A 157 1.13 -9.17 -14.93
CA PRO A 157 1.59 -8.22 -13.91
C PRO A 157 2.38 -7.09 -14.58
N HIS A 158 2.41 -5.92 -13.93
CA HIS A 158 3.41 -4.90 -14.24
C HIS A 158 4.82 -5.38 -13.84
N ASP A 159 5.85 -4.80 -14.47
CA ASP A 159 7.23 -5.13 -14.14
C ASP A 159 7.65 -4.43 -12.84
N LEU A 160 7.71 -5.21 -11.76
CA LEU A 160 8.17 -4.71 -10.45
C LEU A 160 9.63 -4.26 -10.45
N PHE A 161 10.46 -4.71 -11.39
CA PHE A 161 11.86 -4.32 -11.46
C PHE A 161 12.11 -3.05 -12.27
N ASP A 162 11.13 -2.60 -13.06
CA ASP A 162 11.16 -1.32 -13.76
C ASP A 162 10.60 -0.19 -12.88
N PRO A 163 11.41 0.81 -12.49
CA PRO A 163 10.95 1.93 -11.68
C PRO A 163 9.78 2.72 -12.28
N ILE A 164 9.64 2.75 -13.61
CA ILE A 164 8.53 3.43 -14.28
C ILE A 164 7.26 2.58 -14.16
N ALA A 165 7.33 1.30 -14.52
CA ALA A 165 6.20 0.39 -14.41
C ALA A 165 5.68 0.26 -12.97
N ARG A 166 6.55 0.25 -11.95
CA ARG A 166 6.16 0.27 -10.52
C ARG A 166 5.23 1.41 -10.11
N ARG A 167 5.26 2.53 -10.84
CA ARG A 167 4.42 3.71 -10.60
C ARG A 167 3.12 3.68 -11.40
N SER A 168 2.85 2.58 -12.09
CA SER A 168 1.60 2.33 -12.78
C SER A 168 0.41 2.50 -11.81
N PRO A 169 -0.72 3.07 -12.27
CA PRO A 169 -1.94 3.11 -11.47
C PRO A 169 -2.60 1.72 -11.28
N HIS A 170 -2.10 0.69 -11.98
CA HIS A 170 -2.59 -0.68 -11.92
C HIS A 170 -1.42 -1.66 -11.76
N ASP A 171 -1.60 -2.69 -10.94
CA ASP A 171 -0.57 -3.68 -10.65
C ASP A 171 -0.59 -4.83 -11.65
N PHE A 172 -1.76 -5.15 -12.22
CA PHE A 172 -1.88 -6.21 -13.21
C PHE A 172 -3.13 -6.08 -14.08
N ARG A 173 -3.15 -6.87 -15.15
CA ARG A 173 -4.30 -7.05 -16.03
C ARG A 173 -4.74 -8.51 -16.09
N ILE A 174 -6.03 -8.78 -16.02
CA ILE A 174 -6.61 -10.13 -16.13
C ILE A 174 -7.85 -10.10 -17.03
N SER A 175 -7.86 -10.91 -18.09
CA SER A 175 -8.96 -10.98 -19.07
C SER A 175 -9.46 -9.63 -19.59
N GLY A 176 -8.53 -8.69 -19.79
CA GLY A 176 -8.83 -7.35 -20.27
C GLY A 176 -9.03 -6.29 -19.18
N PHE A 177 -9.30 -6.70 -17.94
CA PHE A 177 -9.58 -5.83 -16.80
C PHE A 177 -8.32 -5.40 -16.04
N TRP A 178 -8.25 -4.13 -15.64
CA TRP A 178 -7.18 -3.55 -14.83
C TRP A 178 -7.43 -3.76 -13.33
N GLY A 179 -6.47 -4.40 -12.69
CA GLY A 179 -6.49 -4.75 -11.27
C GLY A 179 -5.42 -4.02 -10.48
N ASP A 180 -5.73 -3.76 -9.22
CA ASP A 180 -4.85 -3.05 -8.29
C ASP A 180 -4.89 -3.72 -6.90
N VAL A 181 -3.74 -3.90 -6.26
CA VAL A 181 -3.60 -4.62 -4.98
C VAL A 181 -3.40 -3.61 -3.85
N LYS A 182 -4.34 -3.59 -2.91
CA LYS A 182 -4.32 -2.65 -1.79
C LYS A 182 -4.20 -3.39 -0.47
N THR A 183 -3.22 -3.02 0.36
CA THR A 183 -2.98 -3.67 1.67
C THR A 183 -4.14 -3.51 2.66
N SER A 184 -5.06 -2.57 2.44
CA SER A 184 -6.26 -2.37 3.25
C SER A 184 -7.35 -1.66 2.46
N ALA A 185 -8.62 -1.79 2.88
CA ALA A 185 -9.76 -1.12 2.27
C ALA A 185 -9.84 0.40 2.55
N TYR A 186 -8.85 1.01 3.21
CA TYR A 186 -8.81 2.46 3.41
C TYR A 186 -8.73 3.26 2.10
N PHE A 187 -8.31 2.63 0.99
CA PHE A 187 -8.34 3.28 -0.32
C PHE A 187 -9.75 3.74 -0.70
N LEU A 188 -10.79 3.03 -0.25
CA LEU A 188 -12.18 3.40 -0.50
C LEU A 188 -12.49 4.82 0.00
N LEU A 189 -11.94 5.21 1.16
CA LEU A 189 -12.11 6.57 1.72
C LEU A 189 -11.52 7.67 0.83
N LYS A 190 -10.55 7.33 -0.04
CA LYS A 190 -9.90 8.27 -0.96
C LYS A 190 -10.51 8.26 -2.36
N VAL A 191 -11.25 7.21 -2.71
CA VAL A 191 -11.92 7.04 -4.00
C VAL A 191 -13.22 7.85 -4.08
N SER A 192 -13.62 8.55 -3.01
CA SER A 192 -14.79 9.43 -3.00
C SER A 192 -14.59 10.64 -3.92
N GLY A 193 -15.14 10.59 -5.14
CA GLY A 193 -15.30 11.76 -6.03
C GLY A 193 -14.57 11.70 -7.37
N GLU A 194 -13.65 10.75 -7.57
CA GLU A 194 -13.01 10.49 -8.87
C GLU A 194 -13.41 9.12 -9.40
N ALA A 195 -13.51 8.99 -10.73
CA ALA A 195 -13.75 7.70 -11.36
C ALA A 195 -12.66 6.73 -10.94
N VAL A 196 -13.08 5.59 -10.38
CA VAL A 196 -12.20 4.52 -9.96
C VAL A 196 -11.40 4.05 -11.17
N SER A 197 -10.08 4.32 -11.20
CA SER A 197 -9.27 4.05 -12.40
C SER A 197 -9.16 2.56 -12.71
N SER A 198 -9.25 1.71 -11.69
CA SER A 198 -9.16 0.25 -11.81
C SER A 198 -10.56 -0.38 -11.89
N ASP A 199 -10.67 -1.46 -12.66
CA ASP A 199 -11.88 -2.28 -12.77
C ASP A 199 -12.15 -3.06 -11.47
N PHE A 200 -11.07 -3.42 -10.76
CA PHE A 200 -11.16 -4.09 -9.47
C PHE A 200 -9.93 -3.87 -8.57
N PHE A 201 -10.11 -4.14 -7.28
CA PHE A 201 -9.08 -4.08 -6.24
C PHE A 201 -9.05 -5.36 -5.43
N VAL A 202 -7.87 -5.94 -5.26
CA VAL A 202 -7.65 -7.06 -4.33
C VAL A 202 -7.17 -6.50 -2.99
N THR A 203 -7.88 -6.79 -1.89
CA THR A 203 -7.54 -6.23 -0.57
C THR A 203 -7.94 -7.11 0.59
N ARG A 204 -7.41 -6.80 1.78
CA ARG A 204 -7.82 -7.42 3.04
C ARG A 204 -8.78 -6.51 3.79
N VAL A 205 -9.93 -7.06 4.18
CA VAL A 205 -10.92 -6.38 5.02
C VAL A 205 -10.98 -7.07 6.38
N GLY A 206 -10.96 -6.28 7.45
CA GLY A 206 -11.26 -6.79 8.79
C GLY A 206 -12.77 -6.93 8.95
N LEU A 207 -13.27 -8.16 9.10
CA LEU A 207 -14.70 -8.40 9.29
C LEU A 207 -14.98 -8.61 10.78
N SER A 208 -15.66 -7.63 11.40
CA SER A 208 -15.96 -7.60 12.84
C SER A 208 -16.63 -8.89 13.33
N ALA A 209 -17.54 -9.46 12.53
CA ALA A 209 -18.27 -10.69 12.84
C ALA A 209 -17.37 -11.93 12.97
N ARG A 210 -16.24 -11.98 12.24
CA ARG A 210 -15.35 -13.15 12.19
C ARG A 210 -14.04 -12.95 12.95
N ARG A 211 -13.72 -11.73 13.37
CA ARG A 211 -12.42 -11.32 13.96
C ARG A 211 -11.21 -11.74 13.10
N THR A 212 -11.42 -11.99 11.82
CA THR A 212 -10.39 -12.37 10.85
C THR A 212 -10.28 -11.31 9.77
N ARG A 213 -9.08 -11.22 9.18
CA ARG A 213 -8.87 -10.46 7.95
C ARG A 213 -9.18 -11.38 6.77
N THR A 214 -10.21 -11.03 6.02
CA THR A 214 -10.62 -11.78 4.83
C THR A 214 -10.07 -11.10 3.59
N LEU A 215 -9.53 -11.89 2.67
CA LEU A 215 -9.08 -11.44 1.36
C LEU A 215 -10.29 -11.36 0.44
N VAL A 216 -10.54 -10.17 -0.11
CA VAL A 216 -11.71 -9.86 -0.94
C VAL A 216 -11.29 -9.13 -2.20
N VAL A 217 -12.20 -9.10 -3.17
CA VAL A 217 -12.09 -8.28 -4.37
C VAL A 217 -13.25 -7.29 -4.39
N PHE A 218 -12.93 -6.01 -4.49
CA PHE A 218 -13.89 -4.96 -4.82
C PHE A 218 -13.87 -4.76 -6.33
N LEU A 219 -15.00 -4.90 -7.01
CA LEU A 219 -15.14 -4.73 -8.45
C LEU A 219 -16.11 -3.59 -8.76
N GLN A 220 -15.93 -2.93 -9.89
CA GLN A 220 -17.00 -2.15 -10.48
C GLN A 220 -18.17 -3.08 -10.86
N GLY A 221 -19.42 -2.60 -10.69
CA GLY A 221 -20.61 -3.39 -11.02
C GLY A 221 -20.58 -3.94 -12.46
N ALA A 222 -20.24 -3.09 -13.42
CA ALA A 222 -20.13 -3.46 -14.83
C ALA A 222 -19.10 -4.57 -15.08
N THR A 223 -17.98 -4.59 -14.35
CA THR A 223 -16.98 -5.65 -14.44
C THR A 223 -17.53 -6.99 -13.96
N TRP A 224 -18.26 -7.00 -12.84
CA TRP A 224 -18.85 -8.22 -12.30
C TRP A 224 -19.96 -8.78 -13.18
N ASP A 225 -20.77 -7.91 -13.78
CA ASP A 225 -21.85 -8.31 -14.69
C ASP A 225 -21.35 -9.04 -15.93
N VAL A 226 -20.10 -8.79 -16.36
CA VAL A 226 -19.44 -9.51 -17.46
C VAL A 226 -18.93 -10.89 -17.02
N ILE A 227 -18.55 -11.06 -15.75
CA ILE A 227 -17.94 -12.30 -15.23
C ILE A 227 -19.00 -13.31 -14.80
N ASP A 228 -20.04 -12.88 -14.06
CA ASP A 228 -21.05 -13.76 -13.45
C ASP A 228 -22.42 -13.07 -13.26
N GLY A 229 -22.43 -11.83 -12.75
CA GLY A 229 -23.63 -11.01 -12.58
C GLY A 229 -24.51 -11.30 -11.35
N GLU A 230 -24.39 -12.47 -10.71
CA GLU A 230 -25.17 -12.78 -9.51
C GLU A 230 -24.64 -12.03 -8.28
N THR A 231 -25.51 -11.30 -7.56
CA THR A 231 -25.15 -10.55 -6.35
C THR A 231 -26.30 -10.48 -5.34
N LEU A 232 -25.94 -10.30 -4.07
CA LEU A 232 -26.86 -9.85 -3.01
C LEU A 232 -26.70 -8.34 -2.78
N LEU A 233 -27.78 -7.59 -2.59
CA LEU A 233 -27.68 -6.20 -2.13
C LEU A 233 -27.40 -6.16 -0.62
N SER A 234 -26.40 -5.36 -0.20
CA SER A 234 -26.10 -5.14 1.22
C SER A 234 -25.37 -3.83 1.47
N LEU A 235 -25.11 -3.51 2.74
CA LEU A 235 -24.25 -2.42 3.15
C LEU A 235 -22.81 -2.89 3.36
N LEU A 236 -21.84 -1.97 3.21
CA LEU A 236 -20.43 -2.24 3.48
C LEU A 236 -20.22 -2.72 4.93
N SER A 237 -20.99 -2.20 5.89
CA SER A 237 -20.95 -2.60 7.31
C SER A 237 -21.36 -4.06 7.53
N ASP A 238 -22.15 -4.61 6.62
CA ASP A 238 -22.78 -5.93 6.78
C ASP A 238 -22.03 -7.04 6.04
N LEU A 239 -20.91 -6.71 5.38
CA LEU A 239 -20.08 -7.68 4.62
C LEU A 239 -19.72 -8.93 5.43
N GLY A 240 -19.50 -8.79 6.75
CA GLY A 240 -19.15 -9.91 7.62
C GLY A 240 -20.22 -11.00 7.71
N ASN A 241 -21.48 -10.64 7.46
CA ASN A 241 -22.63 -11.53 7.55
C ASN A 241 -23.04 -12.14 6.20
N VAL A 242 -22.70 -11.49 5.09
CA VAL A 242 -23.15 -11.87 3.75
C VAL A 242 -22.09 -12.63 2.94
N LEU A 243 -20.80 -12.39 3.20
CA LEU A 243 -19.73 -13.16 2.59
C LEU A 243 -19.82 -14.64 3.02
N PRO A 244 -19.52 -15.61 2.14
CA PRO A 244 -18.74 -15.47 0.89
C PRO A 244 -19.55 -15.00 -0.33
N ARG A 245 -20.89 -14.86 -0.23
CA ARG A 245 -21.73 -14.51 -1.38
C ARG A 245 -21.32 -13.14 -1.96
N PRO A 246 -21.07 -13.04 -3.28
CA PRO A 246 -20.82 -11.76 -3.94
C PRO A 246 -21.92 -10.75 -3.62
N THR A 247 -21.52 -9.57 -3.19
CA THR A 247 -22.43 -8.58 -2.61
C THR A 247 -22.27 -7.25 -3.30
N ARG A 248 -23.35 -6.71 -3.87
CA ARG A 248 -23.39 -5.35 -4.42
C ARG A 248 -23.69 -4.36 -3.30
N ILE A 249 -22.86 -3.33 -3.20
CA ILE A 249 -22.93 -2.27 -2.21
C ILE A 249 -23.00 -0.91 -2.90
N SER A 250 -23.79 0.01 -2.35
CA SER A 250 -23.73 1.43 -2.74
C SER A 250 -22.61 2.12 -1.96
N TYR A 251 -21.75 2.85 -2.65
CA TYR A 251 -20.62 3.55 -2.05
C TYR A 251 -20.34 4.87 -2.77
N HIS A 252 -20.39 6.00 -2.04
CA HIS A 252 -20.18 7.36 -2.56
C HIS A 252 -20.90 7.69 -3.87
N GLY A 253 -22.14 7.22 -4.04
CA GLY A 253 -22.95 7.48 -5.24
C GLY A 253 -22.66 6.56 -6.43
N GLY A 254 -21.77 5.59 -6.28
CA GLY A 254 -21.55 4.49 -7.23
C GLY A 254 -21.91 3.12 -6.63
N GLU A 255 -21.76 2.09 -7.45
CA GLU A 255 -21.96 0.69 -7.06
C GLU A 255 -20.66 -0.10 -7.17
N LEU A 256 -20.36 -0.87 -6.12
CA LEU A 256 -19.26 -1.84 -6.11
C LEU A 256 -19.81 -3.22 -5.81
N VAL A 257 -19.16 -4.25 -6.36
CA VAL A 257 -19.38 -5.64 -5.96
C VAL A 257 -18.21 -6.10 -5.11
N VAL A 258 -18.50 -6.72 -3.98
CA VAL A 258 -17.51 -7.32 -3.09
C VAL A 258 -17.66 -8.83 -3.13
N ALA A 259 -16.61 -9.52 -3.56
CA ALA A 259 -16.55 -10.98 -3.57
C ALA A 259 -15.40 -11.47 -2.69
N GLU A 260 -15.56 -12.63 -2.07
CA GLU A 260 -14.41 -13.30 -1.45
C GLU A 260 -13.40 -13.68 -2.54
N TYR A 261 -12.12 -13.49 -2.28
CA TYR A 261 -11.08 -13.65 -3.30
C TYR A 261 -11.01 -15.06 -3.89
N THR A 262 -11.25 -16.09 -3.08
CA THR A 262 -11.30 -17.48 -3.54
C THR A 262 -12.44 -17.70 -4.55
N ASP A 263 -13.62 -17.16 -4.25
CA ASP A 263 -14.80 -17.28 -5.11
C ASP A 263 -14.62 -16.48 -6.40
N TRP A 264 -14.08 -15.25 -6.30
CA TRP A 264 -13.73 -14.45 -7.47
C TRP A 264 -12.75 -15.19 -8.39
N LYS A 265 -11.70 -15.83 -7.85
CA LYS A 265 -10.75 -16.62 -8.65
C LYS A 265 -11.44 -17.77 -9.39
N ALA A 266 -12.36 -18.47 -8.74
CA ALA A 266 -13.11 -19.56 -9.37
C ALA A 266 -13.97 -19.06 -10.54
N LYS A 267 -14.68 -17.94 -10.34
CA LYS A 267 -15.50 -17.31 -11.39
C LYS A 267 -14.64 -16.77 -12.54
N MET A 268 -13.52 -16.13 -12.22
CA MET A 268 -12.56 -15.65 -13.23
C MET A 268 -11.96 -16.80 -14.05
N ARG A 269 -11.67 -17.95 -13.44
CA ARG A 269 -11.21 -19.14 -14.17
C ARG A 269 -12.26 -19.59 -15.18
N ASN A 270 -13.50 -19.78 -14.73
CA ASN A 270 -14.59 -20.20 -15.61
C ASN A 270 -14.79 -19.21 -16.78
N TYR A 271 -14.68 -17.91 -16.48
CA TYR A 271 -14.73 -16.85 -17.49
C TYR A 271 -13.60 -16.98 -18.54
N GLN A 272 -12.37 -17.25 -18.09
CA GLN A 272 -11.23 -17.46 -18.99
C GLN A 272 -11.36 -18.75 -19.83
N GLU A 273 -11.88 -19.83 -19.25
CA GLU A 273 -12.15 -21.09 -19.96
C GLU A 273 -13.18 -20.89 -21.07
N GLN A 274 -14.29 -20.20 -20.77
CA GLN A 274 -15.34 -19.89 -21.77
C GLN A 274 -14.83 -19.03 -22.93
N ARG A 275 -13.78 -18.23 -22.69
CA ARG A 275 -13.15 -17.37 -23.70
C ARG A 275 -11.99 -18.04 -24.45
N GLY A 276 -11.62 -19.27 -24.07
CA GLY A 276 -10.44 -19.95 -24.62
C GLY A 276 -9.12 -19.25 -24.27
N GLU A 277 -9.07 -18.51 -23.17
CA GLU A 277 -7.86 -17.84 -22.68
C GLU A 277 -6.94 -18.81 -21.91
N LEU A 278 -7.53 -19.88 -21.38
CA LEU A 278 -6.87 -21.00 -20.73
C LEU A 278 -6.82 -22.24 -21.66
N PRO A 279 -5.77 -23.05 -21.58
CA PRO A 279 -5.61 -24.27 -22.39
C PRO A 279 -6.54 -25.41 -21.97
#